data_AF-A0A6G3SKK1-F1
#
_entry.id   AF-A0A6G3SKK1-F1
#
_cell.length_a   1.000
_cell.length_b   1.000
_cell.length_c   1.000
_cell.angle_alpha   90.00
_cell.angle_beta   90.00
_cell.angle_gamma   90.00
#
_symmetry.space_group_name_H-M   'P 1'
#
loop_
_entity.id
_entity.type
_entity.pdbx_description
1 polymer ?
#
loop_
_entity_poly.entity_id
_entity_poly.type
_entity_poly.pdbx_seq_one_letter_code
_entity_poly.pdbx_strand_id
1 'polypeptide(L)'
;VWDVAMTARYWAPMRGRDGLDPSHRLRVLADGYGLGRADRAALPRVIEQATAVCRAFVERRVERGDAAYTAAYEESGRAVWDRHQTWLADHRGALTAALLTD
;
A
#
# COMPACT_ATOMS: atom_id res chain seq x y z
N VAL A 1 6.86 -11.43 -4.34
CA VAL A 1 6.48 -10.29 -3.46
C VAL A 1 5.19 -9.55 -3.85
N TRP A 2 4.72 -9.58 -5.10
CA TRP A 2 3.52 -8.82 -5.52
C TRP A 2 2.25 -9.18 -4.72
N ASP A 3 1.96 -10.48 -4.55
CA ASP A 3 0.77 -10.93 -3.82
C ASP A 3 0.79 -10.49 -2.35
N VAL A 4 1.99 -10.49 -1.75
CA VAL A 4 2.21 -9.97 -0.40
C VAL A 4 1.95 -8.47 -0.33
N ALA A 5 2.42 -7.70 -1.33
CA ALA A 5 2.17 -6.26 -1.40
C ALA A 5 0.68 -5.93 -1.56
N MET A 6 -0.02 -6.69 -2.41
CA MET A 6 -1.48 -6.57 -2.57
C MET A 6 -2.22 -6.90 -1.26
N THR A 7 -1.79 -7.94 -0.56
CA THR A 7 -2.36 -8.33 0.75
C THR A 7 -2.11 -7.25 1.81
N ALA A 8 -0.89 -6.71 1.89
CA ALA A 8 -0.50 -5.68 2.84
C ALA A 8 -1.38 -4.43 2.75
N ARG A 9 -1.75 -3.99 1.54
CA ARG A 9 -2.65 -2.83 1.34
C ARG A 9 -3.98 -2.96 2.08
N TYR A 10 -4.52 -4.17 2.20
CA TYR A 10 -5.79 -4.41 2.89
C TYR A 10 -5.59 -4.79 4.36
N TRP A 11 -4.57 -5.58 4.67
CA TRP A 11 -4.41 -6.21 5.99
C TRP A 11 -3.47 -5.47 6.95
N ALA A 12 -2.44 -4.78 6.44
CA ALA A 12 -1.44 -4.03 7.22
C ALA A 12 -1.72 -2.51 7.30
N PRO A 13 -2.99 -2.12 7.14
CA PRO A 13 -3.49 -0.84 6.61
C PRO A 13 -2.41 0.21 6.33
N MET A 14 -1.77 0.05 5.17
CA MET A 14 -0.59 0.79 4.71
C MET A 14 -0.88 2.27 4.36
N ARG A 15 -1.67 2.95 5.17
CA ARG A 15 -2.16 4.32 4.99
C ARG A 15 -2.18 5.13 6.31
N GLY A 16 -1.43 4.69 7.32
CA GLY A 16 -1.31 5.40 8.60
C GLY A 16 -2.61 5.50 9.39
N ARG A 17 -3.24 4.37 9.70
CA ARG A 17 -4.40 4.34 10.61
C ARG A 17 -3.94 4.33 12.07
N ASP A 18 -4.52 5.19 12.89
CA ASP A 18 -4.28 5.22 14.33
C ASP A 18 -4.60 3.88 14.99
N GLY A 19 -3.82 3.56 16.04
CA GLY A 19 -3.96 2.31 16.79
C GLY A 19 -3.45 1.06 16.06
N LEU A 20 -2.78 1.22 14.92
CA LEU A 20 -2.21 0.11 14.14
C LEU A 20 -0.71 0.32 13.95
N ASP A 21 0.05 -0.77 14.10
CA ASP A 21 1.49 -0.81 13.82
C ASP A 21 1.73 -1.45 12.44
N PRO A 22 1.88 -0.65 11.37
CA PRO A 22 2.11 -1.17 10.03
C PRO A 22 3.45 -1.90 9.92
N SER A 23 4.48 -1.50 10.67
CA SER A 23 5.79 -2.14 10.65
C SER A 23 5.74 -3.55 11.25
N HIS A 24 5.09 -3.70 12.40
CA HIS A 24 4.87 -5.02 13.01
C HIS A 24 4.03 -5.92 12.12
N ARG A 25 2.91 -5.42 11.60
CA ARG A 25 2.06 -6.20 10.68
C ARG A 25 2.84 -6.62 9.44
N LEU A 26 3.60 -5.72 8.83
CA LEU A 26 4.36 -6.04 7.63
C LEU A 26 5.42 -7.11 7.88
N ARG A 27 6.06 -7.12 9.06
CA ARG A 27 6.94 -8.22 9.50
C ARG A 27 6.19 -9.54 9.61
N VAL A 28 5.06 -9.57 10.33
CA VAL A 28 4.23 -10.79 10.48
C VAL A 28 3.84 -11.36 9.11
N LEU A 29 3.47 -10.50 8.16
CA LEU A 29 3.13 -10.92 6.82
C LEU A 29 4.35 -11.46 6.06
N ALA A 30 5.50 -10.78 6.15
CA ALA A 30 6.74 -11.22 5.52
C ALA A 30 7.25 -12.55 6.10
N ASP A 31 7.13 -12.74 7.41
CA ASP A 31 7.48 -13.98 8.12
C ASP A 31 6.55 -15.13 7.70
N GLY A 32 5.23 -14.91 7.69
CA GLY A 32 4.24 -15.92 7.32
C GLY A 32 4.36 -16.40 5.87
N TYR A 33 4.83 -15.52 4.97
CA TYR A 33 5.12 -15.86 3.57
C TYR A 33 6.56 -16.38 3.35
N GLY A 34 7.37 -16.48 4.40
CA GLY A 34 8.76 -16.95 4.30
C GLY A 34 9.66 -16.06 3.44
N LEU A 35 9.40 -14.75 3.40
CA LEU A 35 10.16 -13.84 2.55
C LEU A 35 11.62 -13.74 3.01
N GLY A 36 12.53 -13.93 2.07
CA GLY A 36 13.97 -13.71 2.26
C GLY A 36 14.33 -12.22 2.32
N ARG A 37 15.57 -11.92 2.73
CA ARG A 37 16.05 -10.54 2.93
C ARG A 37 15.89 -9.63 1.72
N ALA A 38 16.16 -10.12 0.50
CA ALA A 38 16.02 -9.35 -0.72
C ALA A 38 14.55 -8.97 -0.99
N ASP A 39 13.64 -9.92 -0.81
CA ASP A 39 12.20 -9.72 -0.97
C ASP A 39 11.64 -8.74 0.08
N ARG A 40 12.11 -8.85 1.33
CA ARG A 40 11.80 -7.90 2.40
C ARG A 40 12.26 -6.48 2.07
N ALA A 41 13.47 -6.32 1.54
CA ALA A 41 13.97 -5.01 1.12
C ALA A 41 13.15 -4.41 -0.03
N ALA A 42 12.64 -5.25 -0.95
CA ALA A 42 11.83 -4.80 -2.07
C ALA A 42 10.38 -4.47 -1.69
N LEU A 43 9.84 -5.13 -0.66
CA LEU A 43 8.40 -5.14 -0.35
C LEU A 43 7.78 -3.73 -0.20
N PRO A 44 8.36 -2.76 0.55
CA PRO A 44 7.77 -1.42 0.67
C PRO A 44 7.60 -0.70 -0.66
N ARG A 45 8.58 -0.80 -1.57
CA ARG A 45 8.50 -0.23 -2.91
C ARG A 45 7.44 -0.92 -3.77
N VAL A 46 7.29 -2.24 -3.64
CA VAL A 46 6.26 -2.98 -4.37
C VAL A 46 4.86 -2.61 -3.86
N ILE A 47 4.70 -2.26 -2.58
CA ILE A 47 3.43 -1.74 -2.02
C ILE A 47 3.07 -0.38 -2.61
N GLU A 48 4.04 0.52 -2.81
CA GLU A 48 3.84 1.78 -3.53
C GLU A 48 3.36 1.55 -4.96
N GLN A 49 4.03 0.63 -5.67
CA GLN A 49 3.68 0.26 -7.04
C GLN A 49 2.28 -0.35 -7.14
N ALA A 50 1.96 -1.30 -6.26
CA ALA A 50 0.62 -1.88 -6.17
C ALA A 50 -0.43 -0.80 -5.91
N THR A 51 -0.11 0.17 -5.04
CA THR A 51 -1.00 1.31 -4.78
C THR A 51 -1.22 2.20 -5.99
N ALA A 52 -0.16 2.51 -6.73
CA ALA A 52 -0.26 3.29 -7.97
C ALA A 52 -1.08 2.55 -9.05
N VAL A 53 -0.89 1.25 -9.21
CA VAL A 53 -1.66 0.42 -10.16
C VAL A 53 -3.15 0.41 -9.80
N CYS A 54 -3.49 0.27 -8.51
CA CYS A 54 -4.88 0.35 -8.06
C CYS A 54 -5.50 1.72 -8.32
N ARG A 55 -4.76 2.82 -8.08
CA ARG A 55 -5.22 4.18 -8.38
C ARG A 55 -5.49 4.35 -9.88
N ALA A 56 -4.54 3.96 -10.72
CA ALA A 56 -4.68 4.04 -12.18
C ALA A 56 -5.84 3.18 -12.72
N PHE A 57 -6.18 2.08 -12.05
CA PHE A 57 -7.39 1.31 -12.39
C PHE A 57 -8.66 2.11 -12.09
N VAL A 58 -8.75 2.77 -10.93
CA VAL A 58 -9.90 3.62 -10.56
C VAL A 58 -10.01 4.80 -11.51
N GLU A 59 -8.91 5.51 -11.79
CA GLU A 59 -8.89 6.68 -12.66
C GLU A 59 -9.35 6.33 -14.08
N ARG A 60 -8.91 5.20 -14.64
CA ARG A 60 -9.39 4.72 -15.95
C ARG A 60 -10.89 4.41 -15.97
N ARG A 61 -11.50 4.03 -14.85
CA ARG A 61 -12.96 3.85 -14.76
C ARG A 61 -13.70 5.19 -14.74
N VAL A 62 -13.16 6.16 -14.01
CA VAL A 62 -13.67 7.53 -13.95
C VAL A 62 -13.60 8.19 -15.34
N GLU A 63 -12.46 8.09 -16.03
CA GLU A 63 -12.27 8.62 -17.39
C GLU A 63 -13.26 8.03 -18.41
N ARG A 64 -13.73 6.80 -18.17
CA ARG A 64 -14.73 6.13 -19.01
C ARG A 64 -16.18 6.48 -18.64
N GLY A 65 -16.39 7.33 -17.64
CA GLY A 65 -17.72 7.76 -17.20
C GLY A 65 -18.47 6.70 -16.38
N ASP A 66 -17.76 5.77 -15.73
CA ASP A 66 -18.40 4.80 -14.84
C ASP A 66 -18.97 5.54 -13.61
N ALA A 67 -20.31 5.58 -13.52
CA ALA A 67 -21.03 6.40 -12.54
C ALA A 67 -20.66 6.07 -11.08
N ALA A 68 -20.47 4.79 -10.76
CA ALA A 68 -20.15 4.35 -9.40
C ALA A 68 -18.73 4.79 -9.00
N TYR A 69 -17.76 4.66 -9.92
CA TYR A 69 -16.39 5.09 -9.68
C TYR A 69 -16.26 6.61 -9.64
N THR A 70 -17.00 7.32 -10.50
CA THR A 70 -16.98 8.78 -10.58
C THR A 70 -17.49 9.39 -9.28
N ALA A 71 -18.68 8.97 -8.81
CA ALA A 71 -19.25 9.46 -7.56
C ALA A 71 -18.29 9.28 -6.36
N ALA A 72 -17.74 8.07 -6.20
CA ALA A 72 -16.80 7.79 -5.11
C ALA A 72 -15.47 8.56 -5.23
N TYR A 73 -14.99 8.78 -6.47
CA TYR A 73 -13.72 9.46 -6.71
C TYR A 73 -13.81 10.97 -6.49
N GLU A 74 -14.93 11.58 -6.85
CA GLU A 74 -15.22 13.00 -6.67
C GLU A 74 -15.52 13.35 -5.20
N GLU A 75 -16.25 12.50 -4.48
CA GLU A 75 -16.58 12.74 -3.07
C GLU A 75 -15.34 12.81 -2.19
N SER A 76 -14.39 11.89 -2.37
CA SER A 76 -13.16 11.87 -1.57
C SER A 76 -11.98 11.12 -2.17
N GLY A 77 -12.20 10.33 -3.23
CA GLY A 77 -11.20 9.38 -3.74
C GLY A 77 -9.87 10.01 -4.13
N ARG A 78 -9.85 11.16 -4.81
CA ARG A 78 -8.59 11.84 -5.20
C ARG A 78 -7.71 12.15 -3.97
N ALA A 79 -8.26 12.86 -2.99
CA ALA A 79 -7.53 13.27 -1.79
C ALA A 79 -7.15 12.07 -0.91
N VAL A 80 -7.97 11.01 -0.88
CA VAL A 80 -7.65 9.75 -0.19
C VAL A 80 -6.45 9.06 -0.85
N TRP A 81 -6.42 8.99 -2.18
CA TRP A 81 -5.28 8.41 -2.91
C TRP A 81 -4.00 9.20 -2.72
N ASP A 82 -4.06 10.53 -2.79
CA ASP A 82 -2.91 11.40 -2.57
C ASP A 82 -2.32 11.18 -1.18
N ARG A 83 -3.15 11.24 -0.12
CA ARG A 83 -2.69 10.98 1.26
C ARG A 83 -2.07 9.60 1.43
N HIS A 84 -2.67 8.57 0.82
CA HIS A 84 -2.15 7.20 0.91
C HIS A 84 -0.79 7.07 0.22
N GLN A 85 -0.62 7.64 -0.98
CA GLN A 85 0.65 7.58 -1.70
C GLN A 85 1.74 8.40 -1.01
N THR A 86 1.42 9.60 -0.50
CA THR A 86 2.34 10.40 0.30
C THR A 86 2.79 9.64 1.55
N TRP A 87 1.84 9.07 2.31
CA TRP A 87 2.18 8.30 3.51
C TRP A 87 3.13 7.14 3.20
N LEU A 88 2.88 6.38 2.13
CA LEU A 88 3.76 5.28 1.73
C LEU A 88 5.18 5.77 1.41
N ALA A 89 5.30 6.85 0.62
CA ALA A 89 6.59 7.40 0.23
C ALA A 89 7.38 7.89 1.45
N ASP A 90 6.70 8.60 2.36
CA ASP A 90 7.30 9.15 3.59
C ASP A 90 7.77 8.04 4.54
N HIS A 91 7.04 6.92 4.62
CA HIS A 91 7.31 5.84 5.57
C HIS A 91 8.15 4.70 4.97
N ARG A 92 8.44 4.72 3.66
CA ARG A 92 9.18 3.66 2.96
C ARG A 92 10.49 3.31 3.67
N GLY A 93 11.25 4.30 4.09
CA GLY A 93 12.53 4.11 4.78
C GLY A 93 12.36 3.36 6.10
N ALA A 94 11.43 3.81 6.94
CA ALA A 94 11.14 3.19 8.24
C ALA A 94 10.60 1.77 8.11
N LEU A 95 9.69 1.53 7.16
CA LEU A 95 9.14 0.21 6.87
C LEU A 95 10.22 -0.75 6.36
N THR A 96 11.12 -0.27 5.49
CA THR A 96 12.26 -1.06 4.99
C THR A 96 13.20 -1.42 6.12
N ALA A 97 13.55 -0.46 6.98
CA ALA A 97 14.40 -0.72 8.13
C ALA A 97 13.78 -1.77 9.07
N ALA A 98 12.49 -1.62 9.40
CA ALA A 98 11.79 -2.57 10.27
C ALA A 98 11.75 -3.99 9.70
N LEU A 99 11.69 -4.16 8.38
CA LEU A 99 11.70 -5.47 7.73
C LEU A 99 13.08 -6.14 7.67
N LEU A 100 14.14 -5.36 7.85
CA LEU A 100 15.53 -5.84 7.75
C LEU A 100 16.23 -5.95 9.11
N THR A 101 15.58 -5.53 10.18
CA THR A 101 16.03 -5.79 11.55
C THR A 101 15.67 -7.22 11.93
N ASP A 102 16.67 -7.96 12.42
CA ASP A 102 16.53 -9.33 12.96
C ASP A 102 15.70 -9.36 14.26
#